data_AF-A0A519WLK6-F1
#
_entry.id   AF-A0A519WLK6-F1
#
_cell.length_a   1.000
_cell.length_b   1.000
_cell.length_c   1.000
_cell.angle_alpha   90.00
_cell.angle_beta   90.00
_cell.angle_gamma   90.00
#
_symmetry.space_group_name_H-M   'P 1'
#
loop_
_entity.id
_entity.type
_entity.pdbx_description
1 polymer ?
#
loop_
_entity_poly.entity_id
_entity_poly.type
_entity_poly.pdbx_seq_one_letter_code
_entity_poly.pdbx_strand_id
1 'polypeptide(L)'
;MIKSDKGEKVDFANNGYMNNCGDYACPNNILNCVNHFGNSENKSPKEGGQYRNQNGGITIYHGCAERKKDANISILRGIKLGKEFYKFELDNKDEPINMSTIFWDYQQVLDSEGKARLNFTTGDLTGRFKIVVQGVTANGPIYGEHYITIKRP
;
A
#
# COMPACT_ATOMS: atom_id res chain seq x y z
N MET A 1 -22.11 -7.56 11.88
CA MET A 1 -22.02 -8.86 11.17
C MET A 1 -21.26 -8.59 9.87
N ILE A 2 -19.95 -8.87 9.85
CA ILE A 2 -19.09 -8.55 8.69
C ILE A 2 -19.08 -9.80 7.80
N LYS A 3 -19.63 -9.67 6.59
CA LYS A 3 -19.56 -10.73 5.58
C LYS A 3 -18.14 -10.76 5.02
N SER A 4 -17.50 -11.93 5.05
CA SER A 4 -16.20 -12.15 4.42
C SER A 4 -16.36 -12.03 2.91
N ASP A 5 -15.69 -11.03 2.35
CA ASP A 5 -15.51 -10.94 0.91
C ASP A 5 -14.58 -12.09 0.47
N LYS A 6 -14.97 -12.79 -0.60
CA LYS A 6 -14.16 -13.89 -1.12
C LYS A 6 -13.01 -13.26 -1.90
N GLY A 7 -11.85 -13.18 -1.26
CA GLY A 7 -10.63 -12.64 -1.87
C GLY A 7 -10.41 -13.21 -3.26
N GLU A 8 -10.55 -12.37 -4.27
CA GLU A 8 -10.25 -12.69 -5.65
C GLU A 8 -8.73 -12.87 -5.77
N LYS A 9 -8.31 -14.10 -6.06
CA LYS A 9 -6.89 -14.41 -6.32
C LYS A 9 -6.53 -13.79 -7.67
N VAL A 10 -5.80 -12.68 -7.64
CA VAL A 10 -5.11 -12.13 -8.81
C VAL A 10 -3.80 -12.88 -9.00
N ASP A 11 -3.83 -13.90 -9.87
CA ASP A 11 -2.65 -14.62 -10.31
C ASP A 11 -1.92 -13.80 -11.40
N PHE A 12 -0.81 -13.17 -11.03
CA PHE A 12 -0.04 -12.25 -11.89
C PHE A 12 0.76 -12.91 -13.02
N ALA A 13 0.69 -14.23 -13.16
CA ALA A 13 1.29 -14.95 -14.28
C ALA A 13 0.57 -16.28 -14.49
N ASN A 14 -0.68 -16.23 -14.96
CA ASN A 14 -1.36 -17.43 -15.46
C ASN A 14 -0.80 -17.80 -16.84
N ASN A 15 0.46 -18.21 -16.84
CA ASN A 15 1.14 -18.71 -18.01
C ASN A 15 0.52 -20.07 -18.30
N GLY A 16 -0.47 -20.13 -19.21
CA GLY A 16 -1.28 -21.32 -19.50
C GLY A 16 -0.52 -22.58 -19.94
N TYR A 17 0.80 -22.52 -19.94
CA TYR A 17 1.75 -23.58 -20.25
C TYR A 17 2.36 -24.26 -19.01
N MET A 18 2.10 -23.78 -17.78
CA MET A 18 2.51 -24.40 -16.49
C MET A 18 1.44 -24.16 -15.42
N ASN A 19 1.47 -24.88 -14.30
CA ASN A 19 0.61 -24.58 -13.15
C ASN A 19 1.31 -23.67 -12.12
N ASN A 20 0.63 -23.36 -11.02
CA ASN A 20 1.14 -22.47 -9.96
C ASN A 20 2.40 -22.98 -9.23
N CYS A 21 2.70 -24.28 -9.29
CA CYS A 21 3.97 -24.84 -8.80
C CYS A 21 5.10 -24.73 -9.83
N GLY A 22 4.81 -24.28 -11.05
CA GLY A 22 5.73 -24.34 -12.18
C GLY A 22 5.82 -25.72 -12.82
N ASP A 23 4.88 -26.63 -12.53
CA ASP A 23 4.84 -27.95 -13.18
C ASP A 23 4.12 -27.88 -14.52
N TYR A 24 4.59 -28.66 -15.49
CA TYR A 24 4.05 -28.74 -16.84
C TYR A 24 4.23 -30.13 -17.43
N ALA A 25 3.33 -30.51 -18.34
CA ALA A 25 3.48 -31.64 -19.23
C ALA A 25 3.77 -31.13 -20.64
N CYS A 26 4.86 -31.61 -21.24
CA CYS A 26 5.18 -31.26 -22.62
C CYS A 26 4.28 -32.03 -23.62
N PRO A 27 4.29 -31.68 -24.93
CA PRO A 27 3.50 -32.36 -25.94
C PRO A 27 3.73 -33.88 -26.01
N ASN A 28 4.92 -34.36 -25.62
CA ASN A 28 5.28 -35.78 -25.56
C ASN A 28 4.82 -36.49 -24.27
N ASN A 29 3.94 -35.85 -23.49
CA ASN A 29 3.42 -36.35 -22.21
C ASN A 29 4.51 -36.65 -21.17
N ILE A 30 5.61 -35.88 -21.18
CA ILE A 30 6.70 -35.96 -20.19
C ILE A 30 6.50 -34.84 -19.17
N LEU A 31 6.47 -35.20 -17.89
CA LEU A 31 6.37 -34.25 -16.78
C LEU A 31 7.69 -33.48 -16.63
N ASN A 32 7.60 -32.16 -16.60
CA ASN A 32 8.69 -31.21 -16.41
C ASN A 32 9.89 -31.43 -17.35
N CYS A 33 9.64 -31.81 -18.61
CA CYS A 33 10.65 -32.16 -19.62
C CYS A 33 11.71 -31.07 -19.84
N VAL A 34 12.99 -31.36 -19.56
CA VAL A 34 14.08 -30.35 -19.63
C VAL A 34 14.21 -29.69 -21.01
N ASN A 35 13.90 -30.42 -22.09
CA ASN A 35 14.06 -29.93 -23.46
C ASN A 35 12.92 -29.01 -23.92
N HIS A 36 11.78 -28.99 -23.24
CA HIS A 36 10.60 -28.22 -23.64
C HIS A 36 10.19 -27.21 -22.56
N PHE A 37 11.14 -26.74 -21.74
CA PHE A 37 10.85 -25.71 -20.75
C PHE A 37 10.38 -24.41 -21.41
N GLY A 38 9.26 -23.85 -20.96
CA GLY A 38 8.69 -22.61 -21.50
C GLY A 38 8.06 -22.71 -22.89
N ASN A 39 7.90 -23.92 -23.45
CA ASN A 39 7.18 -24.11 -24.71
C ASN A 39 5.69 -23.77 -24.53
N SER A 40 5.14 -22.97 -25.46
CA SER A 40 3.74 -22.54 -25.44
C SER A 40 2.72 -23.67 -25.62
N GLU A 41 3.13 -24.82 -26.16
CA GLU A 41 2.30 -26.01 -26.31
C GLU A 41 2.27 -26.90 -25.05
N ASN A 42 3.08 -26.58 -24.04
CA ASN A 42 3.00 -27.26 -22.76
C ASN A 42 1.63 -27.02 -22.13
N LYS A 43 1.23 -27.96 -21.26
CA LYS A 43 -0.04 -27.89 -20.54
C LYS A 43 0.19 -28.16 -19.07
N SER A 44 -0.62 -27.55 -18.22
CA SER A 44 -0.63 -27.88 -16.80
C SER A 44 -0.98 -29.37 -16.60
N PRO A 45 -0.19 -30.14 -15.84
CA PRO A 45 -0.49 -31.53 -15.55
C PRO A 45 -1.74 -31.62 -14.66
N LYS A 46 -2.52 -32.69 -14.84
CA LYS A 46 -3.72 -32.97 -14.08
C LYS A 46 -3.39 -33.93 -12.96
N GLU A 47 -3.88 -33.63 -11.76
CA GLU A 47 -3.77 -34.53 -10.61
C GLU A 47 -4.39 -35.91 -10.93
N GLY A 48 -3.70 -36.98 -10.53
CA GLY A 48 -4.02 -38.37 -10.90
C GLY A 48 -3.62 -38.76 -12.33
N GLY A 49 -3.16 -37.80 -13.15
CA GLY A 49 -2.69 -38.08 -14.50
C GLY A 49 -1.38 -38.87 -14.54
N GLN A 50 -1.24 -39.73 -15.55
CA GLN A 50 -0.03 -40.50 -15.79
C GLN A 50 0.85 -39.82 -16.84
N TYR A 51 2.09 -39.55 -16.46
CA TYR A 51 3.07 -38.86 -17.29
C TYR A 51 4.37 -39.64 -17.33
N ARG A 52 5.15 -39.46 -18.39
CA ARG A 52 6.51 -40.00 -18.48
C ARG A 52 7.46 -39.14 -17.64
N ASN A 53 8.41 -39.78 -16.99
CA ASN A 53 9.55 -39.10 -16.38
C ASN A 53 10.67 -38.90 -17.41
N GLN A 54 11.72 -38.15 -17.05
CA GLN A 54 12.88 -37.90 -17.94
C GLN A 54 13.58 -39.19 -18.40
N ASN A 55 13.46 -40.25 -17.61
CA ASN A 55 14.12 -41.54 -17.84
C ASN A 55 13.20 -42.54 -18.58
N GLY A 56 12.02 -42.11 -19.05
CA GLY A 56 11.07 -42.92 -19.82
C GLY A 56 10.10 -43.79 -19.00
N GLY A 57 10.22 -43.82 -17.67
CA GLY A 57 9.27 -44.49 -16.77
C GLY A 57 7.98 -43.70 -16.59
N ILE A 58 6.92 -44.34 -16.09
CA ILE A 58 5.62 -43.70 -15.81
C ILE A 58 5.57 -43.21 -14.36
N THR A 59 5.11 -41.99 -14.16
CA THR A 59 4.84 -41.38 -12.85
C THR A 59 3.41 -40.85 -12.79
N ILE A 60 2.78 -40.95 -11.62
CA ILE A 60 1.45 -40.38 -11.36
C ILE A 60 1.67 -38.98 -10.79
N TYR A 61 1.03 -37.98 -11.38
CA TYR A 61 1.11 -36.62 -10.88
C TYR A 61 0.16 -36.45 -9.67
N HIS A 62 0.72 -36.16 -8.51
CA HIS A 62 -0.03 -36.02 -7.25
C HIS A 62 -0.57 -34.59 -7.00
N GLY A 63 -0.54 -33.73 -8.01
CA GLY A 63 -0.98 -32.35 -7.87
C GLY A 63 0.10 -31.42 -7.31
N CYS A 64 -0.12 -30.14 -7.53
CA CYS A 64 0.64 -29.07 -6.88
C CYS A 64 0.07 -28.90 -5.48
N ALA A 65 0.80 -29.34 -4.46
CA ALA A 65 0.51 -28.98 -3.09
C ALA A 65 0.83 -27.49 -2.93
N GLU A 66 -0.09 -26.61 -3.37
CA GLU A 66 -0.09 -25.24 -2.90
C GLU A 66 -0.08 -25.34 -1.38
N ARG A 67 1.03 -24.97 -0.75
CA ARG A 67 0.97 -24.64 0.67
C ARG A 67 -0.13 -23.60 0.73
N LYS A 68 -1.30 -23.96 1.26
CA LYS A 68 -2.22 -22.98 1.81
C LYS A 68 -1.31 -22.19 2.72
N LYS A 69 -0.91 -20.99 2.29
CA LYS A 69 -0.31 -20.04 3.20
C LYS A 69 -1.41 -19.88 4.23
N ASP A 70 -1.25 -20.56 5.36
CA ASP A 70 -2.10 -20.33 6.52
C ASP A 70 -2.07 -18.82 6.67
N ALA A 71 -3.20 -18.19 6.36
CA ALA A 71 -3.34 -16.75 6.34
C ALA A 71 -3.40 -16.26 7.79
N ASN A 72 -2.44 -16.67 8.61
CA ASN A 72 -2.17 -16.14 9.94
C ASN A 72 -1.44 -14.79 9.86
N ILE A 73 -1.15 -14.30 8.65
CA ILE A 73 -0.84 -12.89 8.43
C ILE A 73 -2.16 -12.17 8.14
N SER A 74 -2.82 -11.76 9.21
CA SER A 74 -3.84 -10.72 9.10
C SER A 74 -3.11 -9.41 8.80
N ILE A 75 -3.27 -8.87 7.59
CA ILE A 75 -2.88 -7.49 7.30
C ILE A 75 -3.86 -6.61 8.09
N LEU A 76 -3.50 -6.28 9.32
CA LEU A 76 -4.23 -5.28 10.10
C LEU A 76 -4.08 -3.95 9.36
N ARG A 77 -5.19 -3.39 8.88
CA ARG A 77 -5.20 -2.01 8.42
C ARG A 77 -4.86 -1.13 9.61
N GLY A 78 -3.66 -0.58 9.62
CA GLY A 78 -3.22 0.32 10.68
C GLY A 78 -4.19 1.49 10.81
N ILE A 79 -4.65 1.76 12.03
CA ILE A 79 -5.37 2.98 12.34
C ILE A 79 -4.31 4.08 12.46
N LYS A 80 -4.31 5.04 11.53
CA LYS A 80 -3.47 6.23 11.64
C LYS A 80 -4.13 7.15 12.67
N LEU A 81 -3.63 7.12 13.89
CA LEU A 81 -4.00 8.12 14.89
C LEU A 81 -3.40 9.47 14.48
N GLY A 82 -4.12 10.55 14.74
CA GLY A 82 -3.60 11.90 14.57
C GLY A 82 -2.35 12.06 15.44
N LYS A 83 -1.23 12.41 14.82
CA LYS A 83 -0.01 12.76 15.56
C LYS A 83 -0.09 14.25 15.85
N GLU A 84 -0.03 14.62 17.12
CA GLU A 84 0.08 16.01 17.53
C GLU A 84 1.37 16.61 16.91
N PHE A 85 1.23 17.81 16.32
CA PHE A 85 2.37 18.52 15.78
C PHE A 85 3.23 19.03 16.94
N TYR A 86 4.55 18.88 16.82
CA TYR A 86 5.49 19.42 17.81
C TYR A 86 5.36 20.94 17.82
N LYS A 87 4.73 21.48 18.87
CA LYS A 87 4.68 22.91 19.14
C LYS A 87 5.99 23.29 19.82
N PHE A 88 6.59 24.41 19.40
CA PHE A 88 7.80 24.91 20.03
C PHE A 88 7.49 25.40 21.45
N GLU A 89 8.36 25.06 22.39
CA GLU A 89 8.38 25.69 23.71
C GLU A 89 8.95 27.10 23.55
N LEU A 90 8.08 28.10 23.52
CA LEU A 90 8.46 29.52 23.34
C LEU A 90 9.25 30.09 24.52
N ASP A 91 9.33 29.33 25.62
CA ASP A 91 10.00 29.71 26.86
C ASP A 91 11.51 29.42 26.81
N ASN A 92 11.93 28.49 25.94
CA ASN A 92 13.35 28.20 25.70
C ASN A 92 13.83 28.96 24.45
N LYS A 93 14.51 30.08 24.68
CA LYS A 93 15.03 30.98 23.63
C LYS A 93 16.51 30.76 23.31
N ASP A 94 17.09 29.67 23.81
CA ASP A 94 18.54 29.43 23.66
C ASP A 94 18.90 28.99 22.24
N GLU A 95 17.93 28.51 21.45
CA GLU A 95 18.12 28.07 20.07
C GLU A 95 17.17 28.80 19.09
N PRO A 96 17.64 29.16 17.88
CA PRO A 96 16.81 29.80 16.87
C PRO A 96 15.77 28.83 16.27
N ILE A 97 14.53 29.30 16.16
CA ILE A 97 13.39 28.54 15.63
C ILE A 97 13.34 28.70 14.11
N ASN A 98 14.07 27.83 13.39
CA ASN A 98 14.26 27.87 11.94
C ASN A 98 13.48 26.80 11.15
N MET A 99 12.20 26.58 11.48
CA MET A 99 11.37 25.59 10.77
C MET A 99 10.57 26.19 9.62
N SER A 100 10.46 25.42 8.53
CA SER A 100 9.65 25.80 7.35
C SER A 100 8.15 25.66 7.60
N THR A 101 7.75 24.81 8.56
CA THR A 101 6.36 24.66 9.02
C THR A 101 6.27 25.13 10.46
N ILE A 102 5.57 26.25 10.66
CA ILE A 102 5.45 26.92 11.97
C ILE A 102 4.11 26.64 12.67
N PHE A 103 3.14 26.09 11.93
CA PHE A 103 1.83 25.74 12.46
C PHE A 103 1.26 24.54 11.69
N TRP A 104 0.72 23.58 12.43
CA TRP A 104 -0.06 22.47 11.88
C TRP A 104 -1.05 22.01 12.94
N ASP A 105 -2.32 21.95 12.56
CA ASP A 105 -3.38 21.48 13.42
C ASP A 105 -4.41 20.73 12.58
N TYR A 106 -4.81 19.55 13.05
CA TYR A 106 -5.82 18.71 12.39
C TYR A 106 -7.10 18.81 13.20
N GLN A 107 -8.26 18.78 12.51
CA GLN A 107 -9.58 18.84 13.17
C GLN A 107 -9.89 20.15 13.90
N GLN A 108 -9.52 21.29 13.32
CA GLN A 108 -10.01 22.59 13.79
C GLN A 108 -11.52 22.67 13.64
N VAL A 109 -12.22 22.77 14.78
CA VAL A 109 -13.67 22.89 14.85
C VAL A 109 -14.03 24.35 14.61
N LEU A 110 -14.94 24.59 13.67
CA LEU A 110 -15.50 25.91 13.43
C LEU A 110 -16.50 26.26 14.55
N ASP A 111 -16.57 27.53 14.92
CA ASP A 111 -17.59 28.03 15.82
C ASP A 111 -18.99 27.98 15.18
N SER A 112 -20.02 28.38 15.95
CA SER A 112 -21.40 28.42 15.48
C SER A 112 -21.65 29.37 14.30
N GLU A 113 -20.72 30.28 14.02
CA GLU A 113 -20.75 31.20 12.87
C GLU A 113 -19.90 30.67 11.69
N GLY A 114 -19.32 29.48 11.80
CA GLY A 114 -18.46 28.89 10.77
C GLY A 114 -17.05 29.47 10.72
N LYS A 115 -16.57 30.13 11.79
CA LYS A 115 -15.23 30.74 11.86
C LYS A 115 -14.30 29.94 12.76
N ALA A 116 -13.00 30.08 12.53
CA ALA A 116 -11.96 29.59 13.42
C ALA A 116 -10.89 30.67 13.60
N ARG A 117 -10.26 30.70 14.78
CA ARG A 117 -9.12 31.58 15.08
C ARG A 117 -7.89 30.72 15.30
N LEU A 118 -6.83 31.00 14.55
CA LEU A 118 -5.55 30.32 14.67
C LEU A 118 -4.52 31.30 15.24
N ASN A 119 -3.81 30.86 16.28
CA ASN A 119 -2.71 31.61 16.90
C ASN A 119 -1.44 30.79 16.80
N PHE A 120 -0.37 31.38 16.28
CA PHE A 120 0.92 30.73 16.12
C PHE A 120 2.06 31.74 16.15
N THR A 121 3.26 31.26 16.45
CA THR A 121 4.50 32.06 16.44
C THR A 121 5.24 31.85 15.13
N THR A 122 5.83 32.92 14.59
CA THR A 122 6.50 32.91 13.28
C THR A 122 7.94 32.40 13.32
N GLY A 123 8.52 32.23 14.52
CA GLY A 123 9.92 31.86 14.70
C GLY A 123 10.88 32.93 14.15
N ASP A 124 12.12 32.52 13.87
CA ASP A 124 13.19 33.40 13.40
C ASP A 124 13.34 33.41 11.86
N LEU A 125 12.65 32.50 11.17
CA LEU A 125 12.73 32.37 9.72
C LEU A 125 11.93 33.45 9.02
N THR A 126 12.60 34.32 8.28
CA THR A 126 11.96 35.33 7.42
C THR A 126 11.67 34.81 6.03
N GLY A 127 10.63 35.34 5.40
CA GLY A 127 10.28 35.01 4.03
C GLY A 127 8.79 34.96 3.79
N ARG A 128 8.41 34.42 2.64
CA ARG A 128 7.01 34.24 2.27
C ARG A 128 6.55 32.85 2.69
N PHE A 129 5.58 32.80 3.58
CA PHE A 129 4.96 31.56 4.06
C PHE A 129 3.61 31.37 3.38
N LYS A 130 3.31 30.12 3.05
CA LYS A 130 1.99 29.71 2.54
C LYS A 130 1.18 29.15 3.69
N ILE A 131 -0.02 29.67 3.86
CA ILE A 131 -1.07 29.11 4.71
C ILE A 131 -1.95 28.25 3.81
N VAL A 132 -2.17 27.00 4.18
CA VAL A 132 -3.04 26.07 3.46
C VAL A 132 -4.11 25.58 4.42
N VAL A 133 -5.38 25.71 4.01
CA VAL A 133 -6.53 25.20 4.74
C VAL A 133 -7.22 24.15 3.89
N GLN A 134 -7.43 22.97 4.46
CA GLN A 134 -8.10 21.84 3.82
C GLN A 134 -9.19 21.32 4.74
N GLY A 135 -10.33 20.93 4.16
CA GLY A 135 -11.45 20.41 4.91
C GLY A 135 -12.41 19.60 4.06
N VAL A 136 -13.44 19.05 4.71
CA VAL A 136 -14.54 18.35 4.06
C VAL A 136 -15.84 18.93 4.58
N THR A 137 -16.74 19.30 3.67
CA THR A 137 -18.07 19.83 3.96
C THR A 137 -19.14 18.86 3.44
N ALA A 138 -20.41 19.13 3.72
CA ALA A 138 -21.52 18.38 3.12
C ALA A 138 -21.53 18.44 1.58
N ASN A 139 -20.93 19.48 0.98
CA ASN A 139 -20.82 19.68 -0.46
C ASN A 139 -19.53 19.09 -1.06
N GLY A 140 -18.72 18.40 -0.25
CA GLY A 140 -17.45 17.80 -0.67
C GLY A 140 -16.20 18.49 -0.09
N PRO A 141 -15.01 18.16 -0.62
CA PRO A 141 -13.74 18.68 -0.12
C PRO A 141 -13.57 20.17 -0.45
N ILE A 142 -12.94 20.90 0.46
CA ILE A 142 -12.61 22.33 0.31
C ILE A 142 -11.11 22.55 0.48
N TYR A 143 -10.60 23.55 -0.25
CA TYR A 143 -9.20 23.95 -0.24
C TYR A 143 -9.10 25.47 -0.33
N GLY A 144 -8.23 26.06 0.49
CA GLY A 144 -7.88 27.48 0.40
C GLY A 144 -6.41 27.68 0.68
N GLU A 145 -5.81 28.67 0.02
CA GLU A 145 -4.45 29.11 0.32
C GLU A 145 -4.38 30.62 0.52
N HIS A 146 -3.45 31.03 1.38
CA HIS A 146 -3.12 32.42 1.61
C HIS A 146 -1.61 32.55 1.81
N TYR A 147 -1.07 33.77 1.69
CA TYR A 147 0.35 34.00 1.91
C TYR A 147 0.55 35.15 2.89
N ILE A 148 1.53 34.96 3.76
CA ILE A 148 2.03 36.01 4.65
C ILE A 148 3.52 36.19 4.39
N THR A 149 4.02 37.40 4.62
CA THR A 149 5.45 37.71 4.50
C THR A 149 5.97 38.13 5.85
N ILE A 150 6.96 37.38 6.36
CA ILE A 150 7.60 37.59 7.64
C ILE A 150 8.90 38.33 7.37
N LYS A 151 9.07 39.49 8.00
CA LYS A 151 10.25 40.36 7.86
C LYS A 151 10.94 40.46 9.21
N ARG A 152 12.26 40.71 9.19
CA ARG A 152 12.97 41.09 10.42
C ARG A 152 12.41 42.44 10.89
N PRO A 153 12.30 42.65 12.22
CA PRO A 153 12.00 43.96 12.79
C PRO A 153 12.96 45.04 12.30
#